data_AF-A0A4P5VZJ3-F1
#
_entry.id   AF-A0A4P5VZJ3-F1
#
_cell.length_a   1.000
_cell.length_b   1.000
_cell.length_c   1.000
_cell.angle_alpha   90.00
_cell.angle_beta   90.00
_cell.angle_gamma   90.00
#
_symmetry.space_group_name_H-M   'P 1'
#
loop_
_entity.id
_entity.type
_entity.pdbx_description
1 polymer ?
#
loop_
_entity_poly.entity_id
_entity_poly.type
_entity_poly.pdbx_seq_one_letter_code
_entity_poly.pdbx_strand_id
1 'polypeptide(L)' 'MFSTRLLPLMLLAACQSGDISVSHVEVDNDGDGYTVAVDCDDAHATVNPDAPERCDGADND' A
#
# COMPACT_ATOMS: atom_id res chain seq x y z
N MET A 1 -53.00 -7.16 0.31
CA MET A 1 -53.21 -5.95 1.14
C MET A 1 -51.92 -5.15 1.12
N PHE A 2 -52.03 -3.92 0.65
CA PHE A 2 -50.94 -2.99 0.39
C PHE A 2 -50.18 -2.65 1.67
N SER A 3 -48.86 -2.75 1.64
CA SER A 3 -48.01 -1.98 2.54
C SER A 3 -46.87 -1.39 1.73
N THR A 4 -47.19 -0.29 1.06
CA THR A 4 -46.26 0.71 0.55
C THR A 4 -45.25 1.11 1.64
N ARG A 5 -44.04 0.53 1.60
CA ARG A 5 -42.86 1.14 2.20
C ARG A 5 -42.16 1.91 1.08
N LEU A 6 -42.65 3.12 0.88
CA LEU A 6 -41.98 4.22 0.23
C LEU A 6 -40.71 4.52 1.07
N LEU A 7 -39.58 3.90 0.73
CA LEU A 7 -38.28 4.37 1.21
C LEU A 7 -37.33 4.50 0.02
N PRO A 8 -36.57 5.61 -0.01
CA PRO A 8 -36.16 6.29 -1.22
C PRO A 8 -34.95 5.61 -1.84
N LEU A 9 -34.83 5.79 -3.15
CA LEU A 9 -33.61 6.13 -3.89
C LEU A 9 -32.36 6.36 -3.00
N MET A 10 -31.78 5.29 -2.47
CA MET A 10 -30.43 5.22 -1.92
C MET A 10 -29.69 4.18 -2.75
N LEU A 11 -29.69 4.43 -4.07
CA LEU A 11 -28.71 3.87 -4.99
C LEU A 11 -27.38 4.60 -4.76
N LEU A 12 -26.82 4.46 -3.56
CA LEU A 12 -25.39 4.61 -3.33
C LEU A 12 -24.89 3.31 -2.71
N ALA A 13 -24.80 2.29 -3.57
CA ALA A 13 -23.64 1.42 -3.50
C ALA A 13 -22.41 2.26 -3.86
N ALA A 14 -22.00 3.16 -2.96
CA ALA A 14 -20.60 3.48 -2.88
C ALA A 14 -19.96 2.26 -2.23
N CYS A 15 -19.12 1.56 -2.98
CA CYS A 15 -18.22 0.59 -2.41
C CYS A 15 -17.36 1.34 -1.39
N GLN A 16 -17.78 1.39 -0.12
CA GLN A 16 -16.88 1.78 0.94
C GLN A 16 -16.11 0.53 1.32
N SER A 17 -15.21 0.14 0.41
CA SER A 17 -13.92 -0.37 0.84
C SER A 17 -13.43 0.63 1.87
N GLY A 18 -13.40 0.18 3.12
CA GLY A 18 -12.74 0.91 4.18
C GLY A 18 -11.25 0.70 4.03
N ASP A 19 -10.63 1.37 3.07
CA ASP A 19 -9.20 1.62 3.05
C ASP A 19 -8.99 3.05 3.52
N ILE A 20 -9.12 3.25 4.85
CA ILE A 20 -8.36 4.30 5.51
C ILE A 20 -6.91 3.82 5.45
N SER A 21 -6.24 4.03 4.33
CA SER A 21 -4.80 4.21 4.34
C SER A 21 -4.55 5.48 5.14
N VAL A 22 -4.44 5.33 6.47
CA VAL A 22 -3.65 6.26 7.26
C VAL A 22 -2.36 6.42 6.47
N SER A 23 -2.09 7.64 6.01
CA SER A 23 -1.02 8.00 5.09
C SER A 23 0.36 7.91 5.76
N HIS A 24 0.64 6.71 6.28
CA HIS A 24 1.87 6.11 6.76
C HIS A 24 1.74 4.59 6.52
N VAL A 25 1.09 4.19 5.43
CA VAL A 25 1.37 2.90 4.82
C VAL A 25 2.77 3.10 4.27
N GLU A 26 3.74 2.70 5.08
CA GLU A 26 5.08 2.39 4.66
C GLU A 26 4.94 1.48 3.43
N VAL A 27 5.05 2.09 2.23
CA VAL A 27 4.91 1.39 0.96
C VAL A 27 6.20 0.60 0.80
N ASP A 28 6.01 -0.70 0.58
CA ASP A 28 7.02 -1.68 0.18
C ASP A 28 6.67 -2.05 -1.25
N ASN A 29 7.23 -1.32 -2.21
CA ASN A 29 6.81 -1.41 -3.61
C ASN A 29 7.52 -2.55 -4.37
N ASP A 30 8.64 -3.05 -3.87
CA ASP A 30 9.36 -4.19 -4.46
C ASP A 30 9.21 -5.52 -3.69
N GLY A 31 8.64 -5.48 -2.49
CA GLY A 31 8.25 -6.63 -1.70
C GLY A 31 9.38 -7.27 -0.90
N ASP A 32 10.43 -6.53 -0.55
CA ASP A 32 11.56 -7.05 0.21
C ASP A 32 11.41 -6.96 1.73
N GLY A 33 10.32 -6.36 2.19
CA GLY A 33 9.98 -6.21 3.61
C GLY A 33 10.55 -4.94 4.24
N TYR A 34 11.25 -4.12 3.47
CA TYR A 34 11.61 -2.76 3.78
C TYR A 34 10.70 -1.80 3.04
N THR A 35 10.64 -0.59 3.54
CA THR A 35 9.70 0.42 3.05
C THR A 35 10.49 1.67 2.76
N VAL A 36 9.94 2.60 2.00
CA VAL A 36 10.62 3.85 1.62
C VAL A 36 11.22 4.67 2.79
N ALA A 37 10.81 4.43 4.06
CA ALA A 37 11.44 5.07 5.22
C ALA A 37 12.83 4.50 5.57
N VAL A 38 13.13 3.27 5.16
CA VAL A 38 14.35 2.53 5.49
C VAL A 38 15.08 1.98 4.27
N ASP A 39 14.38 1.81 3.15
CA ASP A 39 14.94 1.43 1.85
C ASP A 39 15.24 2.66 0.99
N CYS A 40 16.49 2.76 0.53
CA CYS A 40 16.94 3.85 -0.32
C CYS A 40 16.42 3.75 -1.77
N ASP A 41 15.97 2.56 -2.19
CA ASP A 41 15.38 2.31 -3.51
C ASP A 41 14.25 1.25 -3.44
N ASP A 42 13.08 1.68 -2.96
CA ASP A 42 11.79 0.93 -2.86
C ASP A 42 11.23 0.41 -4.20
N ALA A 43 12.02 0.44 -5.28
CA ALA A 43 11.71 -0.19 -6.56
C ALA A 43 12.62 -1.39 -6.87
N HIS A 44 13.61 -1.68 -6.01
CA HIS A 44 14.60 -2.74 -6.21
C HIS A 44 14.85 -3.54 -4.93
N ALA A 45 14.17 -4.69 -4.81
CA ALA A 45 14.26 -5.63 -3.69
C ALA A 45 15.67 -6.20 -3.36
N THR A 46 16.69 -5.81 -4.13
CA THR A 46 18.10 -6.14 -3.88
C THR A 46 18.89 -5.00 -3.26
N VAL A 47 18.25 -3.86 -3.05
CA VAL A 47 18.77 -2.66 -2.42
C VAL A 47 17.94 -2.50 -1.16
N ASN A 48 18.50 -2.81 0.01
CA ASN A 48 17.84 -2.66 1.30
C ASN A 48 18.84 -2.84 2.43
N PRO A 49 18.54 -2.40 3.67
CA PRO A 49 19.48 -2.42 4.78
C PRO A 49 20.12 -3.77 5.16
N ASP A 50 19.52 -4.89 4.73
CA ASP A 50 20.04 -6.24 5.00
C ASP A 50 20.64 -6.89 3.73
N ALA A 51 20.64 -6.20 2.59
CA ALA A 51 21.16 -6.73 1.35
C ALA A 51 22.71 -6.80 1.39
N PRO A 52 23.34 -7.76 0.69
CA PRO A 52 24.80 -7.86 0.70
C PRO A 52 25.45 -6.84 -0.23
N GLU A 53 26.29 -5.94 0.31
CA GLU A 53 27.14 -5.03 -0.47
C GLU A 53 27.91 -5.71 -1.60
N ARG A 54 27.64 -5.26 -2.81
CA ARG A 54 28.36 -5.69 -4.01
C ARG A 54 29.49 -4.70 -4.26
N CYS A 55 30.67 -5.20 -4.59
CA CYS A 55 31.79 -4.35 -4.99
C CYS A 55 31.63 -3.80 -6.42
N ASP A 56 30.46 -3.27 -6.77
CA ASP A 56 30.14 -2.61 -8.03
C ASP A 56 30.09 -1.08 -7.92
N GLY A 57 30.18 -0.56 -6.69
CA GLY A 57 30.22 0.87 -6.40
C GLY A 57 28.82 1.51 -6.24
N ALA A 58 27.77 0.70 -6.23
CA ALA A 58 26.46 1.11 -5.70
C ALA A 58 26.42 0.90 -4.18
N ASP A 59 25.55 1.64 -3.52
CA ASP A 59 25.17 1.47 -2.11
C ASP A 59 23.90 0.63 -2.13
N ASN A 60 24.01 -0.62 -1.73
CA ASN A 60 22.92 -1.57 -1.80
C ASN A 60 22.50 -2.12 -0.43
N ASP A 61 23.24 -1.83 0.64
CA ASP A 61 22.90 -2.02 2.07
C ASP A 61 22.66 -0.72 2.86
#